data_AF-A0A1Q3FJU7-F1
#
_entry.id   AF-A0A1Q3FJU7-F1
#
_cell.length_a   1.000
_cell.length_b   1.000
_cell.length_c   1.000
_cell.angle_alpha   90.00
_cell.angle_beta   90.00
_cell.angle_gamma   90.00
#
_symmetry.space_group_name_H-M   'P 1'
#
loop_
_entity.id
_entity.type
_entity.pdbx_description
1 polymer ?
#
loop_
_entity_poly.entity_id
_entity_poly.type
_entity_poly.pdbx_seq_one_letter_code
_entity_poly.pdbx_strand_id
1 'polypeptide(L)'
;MSTLSRPKSPRTPTSGKNFDKEESFWDKIGTLGRKKRIKEVQEVQQEGKIAIDSPGSPNAPVIPPEDYNLEDNESRSIVQQASLEHPHFRELLQVLIDWINDELVEERIIVTNIEEDLYDGQVLQKLFEKLTGHKLNVAEVTQSAEGQRQKLAVVLNAVNHTLGFHHNIPKWTVESIHTKNTVSILHLLVALVRHFRAPIRLPENVSVTVVLAQKVNGKLTSRFLKEQITEQYDDVGMRCERDAFDTLFDHAPEKLAVVKKSLITFVNKHLNKLNFEAADLGSDFKDGVFLCLLMGLLGGFFVPLHEFHLTPKDTDQMVHNVSFAFELMMDQGLKPKARPEDIVNMDLKSTLRVLYTLFTKYRNIS
;
A
#
# COMPACT_ATOMS: atom_id res chain seq x y z
N MET A 1 -36.62 9.88 70.09
CA MET A 1 -36.60 11.29 70.56
C MET A 1 -35.63 12.03 69.65
N SER A 2 -36.09 12.59 68.52
CA SER A 2 -36.54 13.99 68.34
C SER A 2 -35.39 15.02 68.27
N THR A 3 -35.05 15.35 67.02
CA THR A 3 -34.82 16.69 66.40
C THR A 3 -33.84 17.70 67.00
N LEU A 4 -33.04 18.32 66.11
CA LEU A 4 -32.85 19.78 65.84
C LEU A 4 -31.54 19.97 65.03
N SER A 5 -31.28 20.94 64.14
CA SER A 5 -32.02 21.67 63.08
C SER A 5 -30.97 22.56 62.36
N ARG A 6 -31.09 22.74 61.04
CA ARG A 6 -30.21 23.54 60.14
C ARG A 6 -30.75 24.97 59.92
N PRO A 7 -29.90 25.98 59.60
CA PRO A 7 -30.29 27.14 58.77
C PRO A 7 -29.45 27.22 57.46
N LYS A 8 -30.01 27.25 56.23
CA LYS A 8 -30.75 28.26 55.42
C LYS A 8 -29.87 29.33 54.71
N SER A 9 -29.85 29.27 53.37
CA SER A 9 -29.31 30.25 52.40
C SER A 9 -30.31 31.39 52.08
N PRO A 10 -29.87 32.55 51.54
CA PRO A 10 -30.74 33.58 50.97
C PRO A 10 -30.86 33.51 49.43
N ARG A 11 -32.04 33.92 48.94
CA ARG A 11 -32.48 34.02 47.53
C ARG A 11 -32.20 35.39 46.90
N THR A 12 -32.20 35.40 45.57
CA THR A 12 -32.21 36.52 44.59
C THR A 12 -33.52 37.32 44.57
N PRO A 13 -33.51 38.53 43.95
CA PRO A 13 -34.69 39.15 43.33
C PRO A 13 -34.58 39.32 41.80
N THR A 14 -35.73 39.44 41.16
CA THR A 14 -36.04 39.38 39.71
C THR A 14 -36.52 40.72 39.13
N SER A 15 -36.51 40.79 37.77
CA SER A 15 -37.29 41.67 36.84
C SER A 15 -36.61 42.97 36.37
N GLY A 16 -36.60 43.40 35.10
CA GLY A 16 -37.14 42.92 33.81
C GLY A 16 -36.96 43.96 32.68
N LYS A 17 -37.25 43.54 31.43
CA LYS A 17 -37.51 44.28 30.15
C LYS A 17 -36.37 44.81 29.23
N ASN A 18 -36.58 44.52 27.94
CA ASN A 18 -35.81 44.82 26.73
C ASN A 18 -35.74 46.32 26.35
N PHE A 19 -34.62 46.75 25.74
CA PHE A 19 -34.55 47.72 24.65
C PHE A 19 -33.21 47.57 23.89
N ASP A 20 -33.26 47.47 22.56
CA ASP A 20 -32.12 47.63 21.65
C ASP A 20 -31.67 49.09 21.58
N LYS A 21 -30.35 49.36 21.64
CA LYS A 21 -29.61 50.25 20.72
C LYS A 21 -28.13 50.38 21.11
N GLU A 22 -27.30 50.14 20.09
CA GLU A 22 -25.94 50.62 19.80
C GLU A 22 -25.20 51.47 20.86
N GLU A 23 -24.11 50.90 21.38
CA GLU A 23 -22.81 51.50 21.74
C GLU A 23 -21.94 50.30 22.19
N SER A 24 -20.66 50.09 21.85
CA SER A 24 -19.62 50.97 21.36
C SER A 24 -18.60 50.14 20.56
N PHE A 25 -18.33 50.56 19.34
CA PHE A 25 -17.32 50.03 18.40
C PHE A 25 -15.88 50.10 18.96
N TRP A 26 -15.67 50.76 20.10
CA TRP A 26 -14.37 50.98 20.73
C TRP A 26 -13.90 49.84 21.68
N ASP A 27 -14.79 48.92 22.11
CA ASP A 27 -14.39 47.76 22.95
C ASP A 27 -13.71 46.62 22.14
N LYS A 28 -13.81 46.67 20.81
CA LYS A 28 -13.23 45.65 19.91
C LYS A 28 -11.78 45.88 19.51
N ILE A 29 -11.20 47.05 19.80
CA ILE A 29 -9.80 47.36 19.44
C ILE A 29 -8.83 46.99 20.57
N GLY A 30 -9.28 46.96 21.84
CA GLY A 30 -8.45 46.54 22.99
C GLY A 30 -8.27 45.02 23.15
N THR A 31 -9.08 44.21 22.46
CA THR A 31 -9.12 42.74 22.61
C THR A 31 -8.26 41.98 21.59
N LEU A 32 -7.85 42.61 20.49
CA LEU A 32 -6.95 41.99 19.49
C LEU A 32 -5.49 41.93 19.98
N GLY A 33 -4.99 42.97 20.64
CA GLY A 33 -3.65 42.97 21.23
C GLY A 33 -3.50 41.97 22.38
N ARG A 34 -4.56 41.78 23.18
CA ARG A 34 -4.59 40.82 24.29
C ARG A 34 -4.68 39.37 23.80
N LYS A 35 -5.47 39.09 22.76
CA LYS A 35 -5.52 37.76 22.13
C LYS A 35 -4.22 37.39 21.42
N LYS A 36 -3.53 38.35 20.78
CA LYS A 36 -2.22 38.12 20.16
C LYS A 36 -1.16 37.77 21.21
N ARG A 37 -1.10 38.51 22.32
CA ARG A 37 -0.19 38.19 23.44
C ARG A 37 -0.52 36.86 24.13
N ILE A 38 -1.79 36.48 24.25
CA ILE A 38 -2.17 35.18 24.85
C ILE A 38 -1.72 34.02 23.95
N LYS A 39 -1.87 34.16 22.62
CA LYS A 39 -1.41 33.14 21.66
C LYS A 39 0.11 33.03 21.63
N GLU A 40 0.81 34.16 21.67
CA GLU A 40 2.27 34.22 21.75
C GLU A 40 2.79 33.64 23.07
N VAL A 41 2.10 33.90 24.20
CA VAL A 41 2.41 33.27 25.49
C VAL A 41 2.11 31.77 25.48
N GLN A 42 1.07 31.30 24.80
CA GLN A 42 0.78 29.88 24.63
C GLN A 42 1.80 29.18 23.72
N GLU A 43 2.23 29.83 22.64
CA GLU A 43 3.29 29.34 21.76
C GLU A 43 4.63 29.27 22.51
N VAL A 44 4.99 30.30 23.28
CA VAL A 44 6.20 30.31 24.12
C VAL A 44 6.09 29.32 25.29
N GLN A 45 4.90 29.08 25.84
CA GLN A 45 4.69 28.03 26.84
C GLN A 45 4.78 26.63 26.25
N GLN A 46 4.29 26.44 25.02
CA GLN A 46 4.34 25.16 24.32
C GLN A 46 5.75 24.87 23.82
N GLU A 47 6.45 25.88 23.28
CA GLU A 47 7.87 25.83 22.96
C GLU A 47 8.72 25.63 24.22
N GLY A 48 8.39 26.31 25.32
CA GLY A 48 9.00 26.10 26.63
C GLY A 48 8.76 24.70 27.19
N LYS A 49 7.59 24.11 26.96
CA LYS A 49 7.28 22.72 27.35
C LYS A 49 8.10 21.72 26.52
N ILE A 50 8.22 21.98 25.21
CA ILE A 50 9.05 21.18 24.29
C ILE A 50 10.55 21.32 24.63
N ALA A 51 11.00 22.50 25.09
CA ALA A 51 12.37 22.75 25.51
C ALA A 51 12.71 22.23 26.92
N ILE A 52 11.73 22.13 27.82
CA ILE A 52 11.88 21.49 29.14
C ILE A 52 11.94 19.96 28.97
N ASP A 53 11.18 19.40 28.03
CA ASP A 53 11.14 17.95 27.77
C ASP A 53 12.32 17.44 26.91
N SER A 54 13.30 18.30 26.53
CA SER A 54 14.53 17.86 25.84
C SER A 54 15.64 18.92 25.94
N PRO A 55 16.84 18.68 26.51
CA PRO A 55 17.49 17.43 26.92
C PRO A 55 17.76 17.36 28.44
N GLY A 56 17.39 16.23 29.07
CA GLY A 56 17.62 16.03 30.51
C GLY A 56 16.53 15.27 31.25
N SER A 57 15.57 14.68 30.53
CA SER A 57 14.61 13.74 31.15
C SER A 57 15.40 12.61 31.84
N PRO A 58 15.16 12.34 33.14
CA PRO A 58 15.84 11.27 33.86
C PRO A 58 15.54 9.87 33.30
N ASN A 59 14.58 9.76 32.38
CA ASN A 59 14.22 8.54 31.64
C ASN A 59 14.58 8.59 30.15
N ALA A 60 15.34 9.59 29.69
CA ALA A 60 15.87 9.56 28.33
C ALA A 60 16.84 8.37 28.18
N PRO A 61 16.72 7.54 27.13
CA PRO A 61 17.74 6.53 26.85
C PRO A 61 19.10 7.23 26.77
N VAL A 62 20.10 6.72 27.49
CA VAL A 62 21.48 7.18 27.36
C VAL A 62 21.96 6.70 26.00
N ILE A 63 21.81 7.56 24.99
CA ILE A 63 22.34 7.32 23.64
C ILE A 63 23.87 7.50 23.74
N PRO A 64 24.69 6.50 23.34
CA PRO A 64 26.13 6.64 23.28
C PRO A 64 26.56 7.84 22.41
N PRO A 65 27.67 8.54 22.73
CA PRO A 65 28.22 9.63 21.91
C PRO A 65 28.44 9.25 20.45
N GLU A 66 28.72 7.98 20.21
CA GLU A 66 28.98 7.34 18.92
C GLU A 66 27.71 7.32 18.02
N ASP A 67 26.53 7.36 18.65
CA ASP A 67 25.23 7.25 18.00
C ASP A 67 24.63 8.63 17.62
N TYR A 68 25.14 9.74 18.17
CA TYR A 68 24.70 11.10 17.83
C TYR A 68 25.81 12.07 17.35
N ASN A 69 27.08 11.70 17.47
CA ASN A 69 28.17 12.52 16.93
C ASN A 69 28.27 12.33 15.42
N LEU A 70 27.99 13.41 14.69
CA LEU A 70 28.24 13.53 13.25
C LEU A 70 29.57 14.28 13.02
N GLU A 71 30.38 13.82 12.07
CA GLU A 71 31.47 14.57 11.47
C GLU A 71 30.93 15.73 10.62
N ASP A 72 31.75 16.75 10.35
CA ASP A 72 31.32 17.87 9.50
C ASP A 72 31.02 17.38 8.07
N ASN A 73 29.82 17.66 7.60
CA ASN A 73 29.15 17.15 6.39
C ASN A 73 28.59 15.72 6.46
N GLU A 74 28.68 15.02 7.59
CA GLU A 74 28.01 13.72 7.77
C GLU A 74 26.50 13.91 7.94
N SER A 75 25.72 12.98 7.39
CA SER A 75 24.27 12.92 7.54
C SER A 75 23.80 11.55 7.99
N ARG A 76 22.88 11.50 8.96
CA ARG A 76 22.19 10.28 9.41
C ARG A 76 20.68 10.41 9.25
N SER A 77 20.03 9.29 8.94
CA SER A 77 18.58 9.18 8.84
C SER A 77 18.02 8.36 10.01
N ILE A 78 17.05 8.88 10.74
CA ILE A 78 16.38 8.20 11.85
C ILE A 78 14.88 8.22 11.58
N VAL A 79 14.22 7.07 11.66
CA VAL A 79 12.75 7.00 11.56
C VAL A 79 12.14 7.52 12.85
N GLN A 80 11.12 8.38 12.77
CA GLN A 80 10.41 8.81 13.97
C GLN A 80 9.68 7.65 14.63
N GLN A 81 9.86 7.50 15.94
CA GLN A 81 9.18 6.50 16.77
C GLN A 81 7.66 6.51 16.58
N ALA A 82 7.05 7.70 16.48
CA ALA A 82 5.61 7.85 16.24
C ALA A 82 5.15 7.21 14.91
N SER A 83 6.01 7.15 13.90
CA SER A 83 5.71 6.46 12.63
C SER A 83 5.74 4.94 12.79
N LEU A 84 6.65 4.41 13.62
CA LEU A 84 6.77 2.97 13.91
C LEU A 84 5.60 2.46 14.78
N GLU A 85 5.03 3.34 15.60
CA GLU A 85 3.86 3.04 16.44
C GLU A 85 2.53 3.17 15.69
N HIS A 86 2.54 3.70 14.47
CA HIS A 86 1.34 3.91 13.69
C HIS A 86 0.64 2.58 13.34
N PRO A 87 -0.68 2.43 13.54
CA PRO A 87 -1.40 1.17 13.33
C PRO A 87 -1.20 0.57 11.93
N HIS A 88 -1.32 1.37 10.87
CA HIS A 88 -1.12 0.88 9.49
C HIS A 88 0.31 0.43 9.20
N PHE A 89 1.31 1.00 9.89
CA PHE A 89 2.70 0.58 9.75
C PHE A 89 2.91 -0.80 10.39
N ARG A 90 2.33 -1.02 11.58
CA ARG A 90 2.34 -2.33 12.25
C ARG A 90 1.56 -3.39 11.46
N GLU A 91 0.44 -3.01 10.87
CA GLU A 91 -0.32 -3.89 9.97
C GLU A 91 0.53 -4.29 8.75
N LEU A 92 1.23 -3.34 8.14
CA LEU A 92 2.13 -3.63 7.01
C LEU A 92 3.20 -4.65 7.41
N LEU A 93 3.85 -4.44 8.55
CA LEU A 93 4.85 -5.37 9.08
C LEU A 93 4.26 -6.77 9.24
N GLN A 94 3.10 -6.87 9.89
CA GLN A 94 2.45 -8.16 10.14
C GLN A 94 2.09 -8.88 8.84
N VAL A 95 1.47 -8.17 7.88
CA VAL A 95 1.09 -8.73 6.58
C VAL A 95 2.31 -9.27 5.82
N LEU A 96 3.44 -8.58 5.87
CA LEU A 96 4.66 -9.03 5.22
C LEU A 96 5.30 -10.23 5.95
N ILE A 97 5.26 -10.25 7.28
CA ILE A 97 5.74 -11.40 8.07
C ILE A 97 4.90 -12.64 7.76
N ASP A 98 3.58 -12.51 7.80
CA ASP A 98 2.64 -13.60 7.51
C ASP A 98 2.87 -14.14 6.09
N TRP A 99 3.04 -13.25 5.12
CA TRP A 99 3.36 -13.64 3.75
C TRP A 99 4.67 -14.44 3.64
N ILE A 100 5.77 -13.94 4.21
CA ILE A 100 7.06 -14.64 4.14
C ILE A 100 6.96 -16.02 4.79
N ASN A 101 6.26 -16.11 5.92
CA ASN A 101 6.03 -17.37 6.62
C ASN A 101 5.19 -18.36 5.80
N ASP A 102 4.13 -17.88 5.14
CA ASP A 102 3.30 -18.71 4.27
C ASP A 102 4.09 -19.24 3.06
N GLU A 103 4.93 -18.40 2.44
CA GLU A 103 5.76 -18.82 1.29
C GLU A 103 6.86 -19.81 1.67
N LEU A 104 7.41 -19.70 2.89
CA LEU A 104 8.58 -20.47 3.36
C LEU A 104 8.25 -21.57 4.38
N VAL A 105 6.97 -21.92 4.53
CA VAL A 105 6.51 -22.94 5.47
C VAL A 105 7.08 -24.33 5.14
N GLU A 106 7.26 -24.65 3.85
CA GLU A 106 7.81 -25.93 3.40
C GLU A 106 9.30 -26.06 3.76
N GLU A 107 10.02 -24.94 3.78
CA GLU A 107 11.41 -24.79 4.17
C GLU A 107 11.59 -24.72 5.70
N ARG A 108 10.49 -24.71 6.47
CA ARG A 108 10.45 -24.61 7.94
C ARG A 108 11.12 -23.34 8.47
N ILE A 109 11.01 -22.24 7.71
CA ILE A 109 11.51 -20.93 8.12
C ILE A 109 10.37 -20.19 8.80
N ILE A 110 10.65 -19.57 9.94
CA ILE A 110 9.69 -18.75 10.68
C ILE A 110 10.35 -17.41 10.95
N VAL A 111 9.77 -16.37 10.36
CA VAL A 111 10.10 -14.97 10.58
C VAL A 111 9.17 -14.42 11.65
N THR A 112 9.76 -13.70 12.61
CA THR A 112 9.04 -13.01 13.68
C THR A 112 9.40 -11.52 13.72
N ASN A 113 10.56 -11.15 13.22
CA ASN A 113 10.99 -9.77 13.10
C ASN A 113 11.81 -9.58 11.81
N ILE A 114 11.28 -8.79 10.88
CA ILE A 114 11.93 -8.59 9.58
C ILE A 114 13.34 -7.99 9.67
N GLU A 115 13.66 -7.24 10.72
CA GLU A 115 15.00 -6.67 10.91
C GLU A 115 15.98 -7.73 11.38
N GLU A 116 15.58 -8.57 12.33
CA GLU A 116 16.43 -9.60 12.92
C GLU A 116 16.57 -10.84 12.04
N ASP A 117 15.58 -11.11 11.19
CA ASP A 117 15.53 -12.34 10.40
C ASP A 117 16.04 -12.16 8.95
N LEU A 118 16.05 -10.93 8.40
CA LEU A 118 16.44 -10.70 7.00
C LEU A 118 17.84 -10.09 6.84
N TYR A 119 18.45 -9.53 7.90
CA TYR A 119 19.70 -8.75 7.80
C TYR A 119 20.91 -9.56 7.32
N ASP A 120 20.91 -10.87 7.50
CA ASP A 120 22.01 -11.75 7.09
C ASP A 120 21.86 -12.26 5.65
N GLY A 121 20.71 -12.00 5.01
CA GLY A 121 20.38 -12.41 3.65
C GLY A 121 19.86 -13.84 3.51
N GLN A 122 19.74 -14.62 4.59
CA GLN A 122 19.32 -16.03 4.51
C GLN A 122 17.84 -16.19 4.13
N VAL A 123 16.96 -15.47 4.83
CA VAL A 123 15.52 -15.48 4.55
C VAL A 123 15.24 -14.90 3.17
N LEU A 124 15.91 -13.79 2.82
CA LEU A 124 15.77 -13.15 1.51
C LEU A 124 16.21 -14.08 0.37
N GLN A 125 17.30 -14.82 0.55
CA GLN A 125 17.73 -15.84 -0.41
C GLN A 125 16.60 -16.86 -0.62
N LYS A 126 16.09 -17.46 0.46
CA LYS A 126 15.10 -18.54 0.36
C LYS A 126 13.78 -18.07 -0.25
N LEU A 127 13.32 -16.89 0.15
CA LEU A 127 12.16 -16.24 -0.43
C LEU A 127 12.34 -16.03 -1.94
N PHE A 128 13.48 -15.47 -2.36
CA PHE A 128 13.74 -15.25 -3.78
C PHE A 128 13.85 -16.55 -4.59
N GLU A 129 14.53 -17.57 -4.06
CA GLU A 129 14.63 -18.90 -4.69
C GLU A 129 13.25 -19.54 -4.87
N LYS A 130 12.36 -19.39 -3.87
CA LYS A 130 10.99 -19.87 -3.91
C LYS A 130 10.17 -19.15 -4.98
N LEU A 131 10.19 -17.81 -4.96
CA LEU A 131 9.40 -16.97 -5.87
C LEU A 131 9.82 -17.11 -7.34
N THR A 132 11.11 -17.34 -7.60
CA THR A 132 11.63 -17.47 -8.97
C THR A 132 11.77 -18.91 -9.45
N GLY A 133 11.81 -19.89 -8.55
CA GLY A 133 12.22 -21.26 -8.85
C GLY A 133 13.72 -21.41 -9.18
N HIS A 134 14.52 -20.35 -9.06
CA HIS A 134 15.95 -20.35 -9.40
C HIS A 134 16.81 -20.37 -8.14
N LYS A 135 17.73 -21.34 -8.05
CA LYS A 135 18.69 -21.41 -6.93
C LYS A 135 19.84 -20.42 -7.10
N LEU A 136 20.20 -19.72 -6.02
CA LEU A 136 21.34 -18.82 -5.99
C LEU A 136 22.59 -19.56 -5.53
N ASN A 137 23.73 -19.24 -6.15
CA ASN A 137 25.02 -19.80 -5.76
C ASN A 137 25.62 -19.01 -4.59
N VAL A 138 25.11 -19.25 -3.39
CA VAL A 138 25.59 -18.65 -2.14
C VAL A 138 25.78 -19.72 -1.08
N ALA A 139 26.68 -19.48 -0.13
CA ALA A 139 26.91 -20.40 0.99
C ALA A 139 25.63 -20.56 1.83
N GLU A 140 25.31 -21.79 2.26
CA GLU A 140 24.09 -22.05 3.03
C GLU A 140 24.08 -21.38 4.40
N VAL A 141 25.24 -21.21 5.04
CA VAL A 141 25.36 -20.54 6.34
C VAL A 141 26.54 -19.58 6.31
N THR A 142 26.32 -18.37 6.81
CA THR A 142 27.34 -17.31 6.91
C THR A 142 27.32 -16.72 8.32
N GLN A 143 28.41 -16.90 9.07
CA GLN A 143 28.53 -16.42 10.45
C GLN A 143 29.28 -15.09 10.57
N SER A 144 30.17 -14.78 9.62
CA SER A 144 30.94 -13.53 9.63
C SER A 144 30.13 -12.39 9.01
N ALA A 145 30.28 -11.18 9.55
CA ALA A 145 29.66 -9.98 8.99
C ALA A 145 30.04 -9.76 7.51
N GLU A 146 31.28 -10.05 7.15
CA GLU A 146 31.75 -9.99 5.76
C GLU A 146 31.07 -11.05 4.87
N GLY A 147 30.87 -12.27 5.37
CA GLY A 147 30.14 -13.31 4.65
C GLY A 147 28.67 -12.97 4.44
N GLN A 148 28.02 -12.35 5.44
CA GLN A 148 26.65 -11.86 5.34
C GLN A 148 26.52 -10.76 4.28
N ARG A 149 27.45 -9.78 4.24
CA ARG A 149 27.49 -8.75 3.20
C ARG A 149 27.66 -9.34 1.81
N GLN A 150 28.57 -10.31 1.65
CA GLN A 150 28.78 -10.99 0.37
C GLN A 150 27.53 -11.77 -0.07
N LYS A 151 26.85 -12.47 0.86
CA LYS A 151 25.57 -13.13 0.57
C LYS A 151 24.52 -12.13 0.11
N LEU A 152 24.30 -11.05 0.88
CA LEU A 152 23.36 -9.99 0.51
C LEU A 152 23.70 -9.38 -0.83
N ALA A 153 24.97 -9.17 -1.16
CA ALA A 153 25.38 -8.63 -2.46
C ALA A 153 24.91 -9.53 -3.61
N VAL A 154 25.06 -10.84 -3.50
CA VAL A 154 24.59 -11.80 -4.51
C VAL A 154 23.06 -11.82 -4.58
N VAL A 155 22.38 -11.91 -3.44
CA VAL A 155 20.91 -11.97 -3.35
C VAL A 155 20.29 -10.69 -3.91
N LEU A 156 20.74 -9.52 -3.45
CA LEU A 156 20.19 -8.24 -3.89
C LEU A 156 20.51 -7.94 -5.36
N ASN A 157 21.65 -8.40 -5.89
CA ASN A 157 21.93 -8.26 -7.31
C ASN A 157 20.93 -9.08 -8.15
N ALA A 158 20.64 -10.32 -7.76
CA ALA A 158 19.63 -11.14 -8.41
C ALA A 158 18.23 -10.51 -8.33
N VAL A 159 17.84 -10.03 -7.13
CA VAL A 159 16.56 -9.33 -6.92
C VAL A 159 16.47 -8.08 -7.79
N ASN A 160 17.49 -7.22 -7.78
CA ASN A 160 17.50 -5.99 -8.55
C ASN A 160 17.40 -6.26 -10.06
N HIS A 161 18.05 -7.31 -10.54
CA HIS A 161 17.94 -7.74 -11.93
C HIS A 161 16.50 -8.16 -12.27
N THR A 162 15.87 -9.00 -11.44
CA THR A 162 14.49 -9.46 -11.65
C THR A 162 13.48 -8.33 -11.57
N LEU A 163 13.67 -7.39 -10.63
CA LEU A 163 12.80 -6.22 -10.47
C LEU A 163 13.03 -5.12 -11.53
N GLY A 164 14.00 -5.28 -12.44
CA GLY A 164 14.28 -4.32 -13.52
C GLY A 164 15.02 -3.06 -13.07
N PHE A 165 15.70 -3.07 -11.92
CA PHE A 165 16.54 -1.96 -11.43
C PHE A 165 17.90 -1.89 -12.15
N HIS A 166 17.91 -1.89 -13.48
CA HIS A 166 19.13 -1.72 -14.29
C HIS A 166 19.55 -0.26 -14.39
N HIS A 167 18.59 0.66 -14.38
CA HIS A 167 18.80 2.10 -14.59
C HIS A 167 18.28 2.98 -13.43
N ASN A 168 17.55 2.38 -12.49
CA ASN A 168 17.00 3.07 -11.33
C ASN A 168 17.75 2.65 -10.07
N ILE A 169 17.98 3.60 -9.17
CA ILE A 169 18.63 3.33 -7.89
C ILE A 169 17.58 2.79 -6.92
N PRO A 170 17.70 1.53 -6.46
CA PRO A 170 16.75 0.97 -5.49
C PRO A 170 16.83 1.70 -4.14
N LYS A 171 15.76 1.62 -3.35
CA LYS A 171 15.66 2.20 -2.00
C LYS A 171 16.37 1.35 -0.92
N TRP A 172 17.06 0.30 -1.34
CA TRP A 172 17.81 -0.62 -0.50
C TRP A 172 19.21 -0.84 -1.06
N THR A 173 20.15 -1.04 -0.15
CA THR A 173 21.55 -1.40 -0.39
C THR A 173 21.94 -2.54 0.55
N VAL A 174 23.03 -3.25 0.24
CA VAL A 174 23.61 -4.27 1.13
C VAL A 174 23.78 -3.73 2.55
N GLU A 175 24.38 -2.54 2.69
CA GLU A 175 24.59 -1.93 4.00
C GLU A 175 23.27 -1.58 4.69
N SER A 176 22.27 -1.06 3.99
CA SER A 176 20.99 -0.74 4.62
C SER A 176 20.27 -1.98 5.17
N ILE A 177 20.34 -3.12 4.47
CA ILE A 177 19.71 -4.36 4.93
C ILE A 177 20.53 -4.97 6.07
N HIS A 178 21.87 -5.00 5.94
CA HIS A 178 22.76 -5.54 6.97
C HIS A 178 22.71 -4.75 8.28
N THR A 179 22.53 -3.43 8.20
CA THR A 179 22.34 -2.53 9.34
C THR A 179 20.90 -2.46 9.83
N LYS A 180 20.03 -3.38 9.39
CA LYS A 180 18.65 -3.53 9.87
C LYS A 180 17.76 -2.31 9.63
N ASN A 181 17.98 -1.59 8.53
CA ASN A 181 17.13 -0.46 8.18
C ASN A 181 15.73 -0.95 7.77
N THR A 182 14.76 -0.81 8.67
CA THR A 182 13.35 -1.22 8.47
C THR A 182 12.77 -0.67 7.18
N VAL A 183 13.05 0.60 6.85
CA VAL A 183 12.46 1.28 5.70
C VAL A 183 12.97 0.66 4.41
N SER A 184 14.27 0.41 4.31
CA SER A 184 14.86 -0.27 3.16
C SER A 184 14.35 -1.71 3.02
N ILE A 185 14.23 -2.45 4.14
CA ILE A 185 13.67 -3.81 4.14
C ILE A 185 12.20 -3.79 3.67
N LEU A 186 11.39 -2.86 4.16
CA LEU A 186 9.99 -2.72 3.76
C LEU A 186 9.85 -2.38 2.27
N HIS A 187 10.66 -1.46 1.74
CA HIS A 187 10.65 -1.15 0.31
C HIS A 187 10.99 -2.37 -0.55
N LEU A 188 12.00 -3.14 -0.15
CA LEU A 188 12.40 -4.37 -0.82
C LEU A 188 11.26 -5.38 -0.84
N LEU A 189 10.66 -5.66 0.33
CA LEU A 189 9.57 -6.62 0.46
C LEU A 189 8.31 -6.19 -0.30
N VAL A 190 7.93 -4.91 -0.22
CA VAL A 190 6.80 -4.37 -0.99
C VAL A 190 7.06 -4.46 -2.50
N ALA A 191 8.29 -4.23 -2.95
CA ALA A 191 8.65 -4.41 -4.36
C ALA A 191 8.55 -5.88 -4.80
N LEU A 192 9.01 -6.82 -3.98
CA LEU A 192 8.87 -8.27 -4.22
C LEU A 192 7.39 -8.70 -4.27
N VAL A 193 6.58 -8.29 -3.29
CA VAL A 193 5.13 -8.56 -3.24
C VAL A 193 4.45 -8.10 -4.53
N ARG A 194 4.77 -6.89 -4.99
CA ARG A 194 4.20 -6.30 -6.20
C ARG A 194 4.67 -7.03 -7.46
N HIS A 195 5.96 -7.29 -7.58
CA HIS A 195 6.52 -7.94 -8.77
C HIS A 195 6.01 -9.37 -8.95
N PHE A 196 6.03 -10.17 -7.88
CA PHE A 196 5.61 -11.56 -7.91
C PHE A 196 4.11 -11.77 -7.68
N ARG A 197 3.34 -10.69 -7.52
CA ARG A 197 1.88 -10.73 -7.27
C ARG A 197 1.53 -11.62 -6.09
N ALA A 198 2.26 -11.44 -4.99
CA ALA A 198 2.02 -12.22 -3.78
C ALA A 198 0.53 -12.14 -3.38
N PRO A 199 -0.06 -13.24 -2.90
CA PRO A 199 -1.50 -13.36 -2.63
C PRO A 199 -1.94 -12.60 -1.36
N ILE A 200 -1.42 -11.39 -1.11
CA ILE A 200 -1.65 -10.59 0.10
C ILE A 200 -2.14 -9.18 -0.22
N ARG A 201 -2.85 -8.55 0.72
CA ARG A 201 -3.28 -7.15 0.61
C ARG A 201 -2.42 -6.29 1.53
N LEU A 202 -1.60 -5.43 0.92
CA LEU A 202 -0.85 -4.41 1.64
C LEU A 202 -1.81 -3.32 2.14
N PRO A 203 -1.60 -2.74 3.33
CA PRO A 203 -2.31 -1.53 3.74
C PRO A 203 -1.94 -0.34 2.84
N GLU A 204 -2.91 0.51 2.55
CA GLU A 204 -2.77 1.67 1.68
C GLU A 204 -2.12 2.87 2.38
N ASN A 205 -1.38 3.67 1.59
CA ASN A 205 -0.83 4.96 2.01
C ASN A 205 0.06 4.92 3.26
N VAL A 206 0.72 3.80 3.52
CA VAL A 206 1.68 3.69 4.63
C VAL A 206 2.89 4.55 4.31
N SER A 207 3.18 5.49 5.20
CA SER A 207 4.32 6.38 5.12
C SER A 207 4.96 6.55 6.48
N VAL A 208 6.26 6.81 6.48
CA VAL A 208 7.05 7.04 7.68
C VAL A 208 7.75 8.39 7.59
N THR A 209 7.90 9.05 8.73
CA THR A 209 8.66 10.30 8.80
C THR A 209 10.11 9.98 9.17
N VAL A 210 11.03 10.27 8.26
CA VAL A 210 12.47 10.12 8.41
C VAL A 210 13.08 11.48 8.75
N VAL A 211 13.80 11.54 9.86
CA VAL A 211 14.57 12.71 10.29
C VAL A 211 15.98 12.56 9.75
N LEU A 212 16.38 13.46 8.87
CA LEU A 212 17.74 13.54 8.36
C LEU A 212 18.48 14.60 9.16
N ALA A 213 19.37 14.17 10.05
CA ALA A 213 20.28 15.03 10.78
C ALA A 213 21.58 15.17 9.99
N GLN A 214 22.00 16.40 9.71
CA GLN A 214 23.26 16.70 9.03
C GLN A 214 24.02 17.77 9.81
N LYS A 215 25.32 17.57 10.03
CA LYS A 215 26.17 18.60 10.61
C LYS A 215 26.80 19.42 9.50
N VAL A 216 26.45 20.70 9.41
CA VAL A 216 27.00 21.63 8.42
C VAL A 216 27.70 22.75 9.18
N ASN A 217 29.01 22.91 8.95
CA ASN A 217 29.86 23.92 9.61
C ASN A 217 29.75 23.87 11.14
N GLY A 218 29.88 22.69 11.76
CA GLY A 218 29.75 22.53 13.20
C GLY A 218 28.32 22.62 13.76
N LYS A 219 27.31 22.95 12.94
CA LYS A 219 25.91 23.08 13.38
C LYS A 219 25.06 21.90 12.91
N LEU A 220 24.35 21.27 13.83
CA LEU A 220 23.36 20.24 13.50
C LEU A 220 22.14 20.91 12.83
N THR A 221 21.79 20.41 11.66
CA THR A 221 20.58 20.77 10.91
C THR A 221 19.74 19.52 10.76
N SER A 222 18.43 19.61 11.01
CA SER A 222 17.51 18.50 10.82
C SER A 222 16.47 18.84 9.77
N ARG A 223 16.18 17.89 8.88
CA ARG A 223 15.07 17.97 7.93
C ARG A 223 14.18 16.74 8.09
N PHE A 224 12.87 16.95 8.00
CA PHE A 224 11.88 15.89 8.05
C PHE A 224 11.50 15.51 6.62
N LEU A 225 11.64 14.24 6.29
CA LEU A 225 11.27 13.67 5.00
C LEU A 225 10.19 12.62 5.22
N LYS A 226 9.07 12.74 4.52
CA LYS A 226 8.01 11.73 4.54
C LYS A 226 8.34 10.70 3.45
N GLU A 227 8.71 9.48 3.85
CA GLU A 227 8.96 8.37 2.93
C GLU A 227 7.67 7.56 2.78
N GLN A 228 7.19 7.43 1.54
CA GLN A 228 5.97 6.68 1.22
C GLN A 228 6.35 5.22 0.94
N ILE A 229 5.87 4.28 1.74
CA ILE A 229 6.17 2.85 1.63
C ILE A 229 5.17 2.15 0.70
N THR A 230 3.87 2.38 0.92
CA THR A 230 2.79 1.86 0.07
C THR A 230 1.98 3.02 -0.50
N GLU A 231 1.42 2.86 -1.69
CA GLU A 231 0.58 3.87 -2.36
C GLU A 231 -0.86 3.36 -2.44
N GLN A 232 -1.79 4.20 -2.93
CA GLN A 232 -3.14 3.72 -3.22
C GLN A 232 -3.10 2.59 -4.26
N TYR A 233 -3.98 1.62 -4.06
CA TYR A 233 -4.15 0.49 -4.95
C TYR A 233 -4.70 0.95 -6.30
N ASP A 234 -3.82 1.28 -7.24
CA ASP A 234 -4.24 1.50 -8.62
C ASP A 234 -3.66 0.52 -9.65
N ASP A 235 -2.62 -0.30 -9.40
CA ASP A 235 -2.13 -1.16 -10.52
C ASP A 235 -1.35 -2.47 -10.24
N VAL A 236 -1.05 -2.90 -9.00
CA VAL A 236 -0.02 -3.97 -8.83
C VAL A 236 -0.35 -5.12 -7.86
N GLY A 237 -1.63 -5.44 -7.65
CA GLY A 237 -1.97 -6.64 -6.88
C GLY A 237 -3.46 -6.80 -6.72
N MET A 238 -4.15 -7.29 -7.74
CA MET A 238 -5.61 -7.36 -7.71
C MET A 238 -6.12 -8.60 -6.96
N ARG A 239 -5.93 -8.62 -5.63
CA ARG A 239 -6.99 -9.13 -4.78
C ARG A 239 -7.91 -7.96 -4.46
N CYS A 240 -8.96 -7.80 -5.27
CA CYS A 240 -10.13 -7.00 -4.85
C CYS A 240 -10.54 -7.44 -3.45
N GLU A 241 -11.12 -6.54 -2.67
CA GLU A 241 -11.84 -6.90 -1.44
C GLU A 241 -12.64 -8.18 -1.65
N ARG A 242 -12.58 -9.11 -0.69
CA ARG A 242 -13.29 -10.39 -0.78
C ARG A 242 -14.70 -10.13 -1.27
N ASP A 243 -15.00 -10.62 -2.46
CA ASP A 243 -16.28 -10.36 -3.10
C ASP A 243 -17.13 -11.63 -3.15
N ALA A 244 -18.30 -11.50 -3.76
CA ALA A 244 -19.19 -12.63 -3.95
C ALA A 244 -18.54 -13.77 -4.74
N PHE A 245 -17.56 -13.48 -5.62
CA PHE A 245 -16.84 -14.53 -6.34
C PHE A 245 -15.88 -15.29 -5.44
N ASP A 246 -15.18 -14.65 -4.49
CA ASP A 246 -14.35 -15.40 -3.53
C ASP A 246 -15.20 -16.37 -2.70
N THR A 247 -16.34 -15.90 -2.18
CA THR A 247 -17.26 -16.77 -1.43
C THR A 247 -17.84 -17.90 -2.29
N LEU A 248 -18.15 -17.61 -3.57
CA LEU A 248 -18.68 -18.58 -4.54
C LEU A 248 -17.67 -19.70 -4.82
N PHE A 249 -16.40 -19.36 -5.02
CA PHE A 249 -15.34 -20.34 -5.27
C PHE A 249 -15.05 -21.19 -4.03
N ASP A 250 -15.04 -20.58 -2.84
CA ASP A 250 -14.69 -21.26 -1.60
C ASP A 250 -15.80 -22.22 -1.11
N HIS A 251 -17.07 -21.82 -1.24
CA HIS A 251 -18.18 -22.48 -0.54
C HIS A 251 -19.33 -22.99 -1.44
N ALA A 252 -19.36 -22.64 -2.73
CA ALA A 252 -20.49 -22.98 -3.60
C ALA A 252 -20.09 -23.30 -5.06
N PRO A 253 -19.23 -24.31 -5.29
CA PRO A 253 -18.77 -24.71 -6.62
C PRO A 253 -19.92 -25.14 -7.54
N GLU A 254 -21.04 -25.63 -7.01
CA GLU A 254 -22.25 -25.97 -7.76
C GLU A 254 -22.92 -24.72 -8.38
N LYS A 255 -22.88 -23.59 -7.69
CA LYS A 255 -23.40 -22.31 -8.21
C LYS A 255 -22.45 -21.70 -9.22
N LEU A 256 -21.14 -21.96 -9.12
CA LEU A 256 -20.15 -21.47 -10.09
C LEU A 256 -20.44 -21.98 -11.50
N ALA A 257 -20.84 -23.25 -11.65
CA ALA A 257 -21.21 -23.82 -12.94
C ALA A 257 -22.40 -23.08 -13.59
N VAL A 258 -23.39 -22.68 -12.78
CA VAL A 258 -24.55 -21.91 -13.24
C VAL A 258 -24.13 -20.51 -13.69
N VAL A 259 -23.28 -19.84 -12.92
CA VAL A 259 -22.75 -18.51 -13.27
C VAL A 259 -21.96 -18.57 -14.58
N LYS A 260 -21.06 -19.55 -14.74
CA LYS A 260 -20.32 -19.77 -15.98
C LYS A 260 -21.25 -19.92 -17.19
N LYS A 261 -22.25 -20.79 -17.08
CA LYS A 261 -23.23 -21.03 -18.16
C LYS A 261 -24.01 -19.76 -18.51
N SER A 262 -24.40 -18.97 -17.51
CA SER A 262 -25.09 -17.69 -17.72
C SER A 262 -24.21 -16.68 -18.44
N LEU A 263 -22.93 -16.59 -18.08
CA LEU A 263 -21.98 -15.66 -18.71
C LEU A 263 -21.63 -16.08 -20.13
N ILE A 264 -21.43 -17.38 -20.40
CA ILE A 264 -21.27 -17.90 -21.77
C ILE A 264 -22.47 -17.53 -22.63
N THR A 265 -23.69 -17.75 -22.11
CA THR A 265 -24.93 -17.41 -22.83
C THR A 265 -25.01 -15.91 -23.15
N PHE A 266 -24.63 -15.06 -22.19
CA PHE A 266 -24.58 -13.61 -22.40
C PHE A 266 -23.54 -13.23 -23.47
N VAL A 267 -22.30 -13.70 -23.35
CA VAL A 267 -21.22 -13.42 -24.30
C VAL A 267 -21.62 -13.85 -25.72
N ASN A 268 -22.08 -15.10 -25.89
CA ASN A 268 -22.40 -15.65 -27.20
C ASN A 268 -23.63 -14.99 -27.83
N LYS A 269 -24.56 -14.44 -27.03
CA LYS A 269 -25.65 -13.60 -27.56
C LYS A 269 -25.10 -12.43 -28.41
N HIS A 270 -23.94 -11.90 -28.04
CA HIS A 270 -23.29 -10.79 -28.75
C HIS A 270 -22.27 -11.31 -29.77
N LEU A 271 -21.31 -12.16 -29.37
CA LEU A 271 -20.24 -12.63 -30.25
C LEU A 271 -20.75 -13.40 -31.48
N ASN A 272 -21.88 -14.11 -31.38
CA ASN A 272 -22.47 -14.82 -32.51
C ASN A 272 -22.89 -13.86 -33.64
N LYS A 273 -23.12 -12.56 -33.36
CA LYS A 273 -23.39 -11.54 -34.40
C LYS A 273 -22.21 -11.37 -35.35
N LEU A 274 -21.01 -11.77 -34.94
CA LEU A 274 -19.77 -11.76 -35.71
C LEU A 274 -19.27 -13.17 -36.07
N ASN A 275 -20.08 -14.21 -35.87
CA ASN A 275 -19.71 -15.63 -36.04
C ASN A 275 -18.57 -16.11 -35.13
N PHE A 276 -18.42 -15.50 -33.95
CA PHE A 276 -17.54 -15.99 -32.88
C PHE A 276 -18.35 -16.64 -31.78
N GLU A 277 -17.82 -17.70 -31.18
CA GLU A 277 -18.45 -18.41 -30.07
C GLU A 277 -17.41 -18.73 -29.00
N ALA A 278 -17.70 -18.37 -27.75
CA ALA A 278 -16.92 -18.77 -26.59
C ALA A 278 -17.50 -20.07 -26.00
N ALA A 279 -16.64 -21.03 -25.72
CA ALA A 279 -16.95 -22.32 -25.12
C ALA A 279 -16.37 -22.44 -23.70
N ASP A 280 -15.15 -21.98 -23.48
CA ASP A 280 -14.44 -22.06 -22.21
C ASP A 280 -13.95 -20.68 -21.72
N LEU A 281 -14.66 -20.14 -20.73
CA LEU A 281 -14.27 -18.88 -20.07
C LEU A 281 -12.91 -18.95 -19.36
N GLY A 282 -12.35 -20.14 -19.14
CA GLY A 282 -11.01 -20.31 -18.59
C GLY A 282 -9.89 -19.93 -19.57
N SER A 283 -10.14 -19.97 -20.88
CA SER A 283 -9.08 -19.83 -21.88
C SER A 283 -9.43 -18.95 -23.08
N ASP A 284 -10.69 -18.87 -23.50
CA ASP A 284 -11.10 -18.18 -24.74
C ASP A 284 -10.89 -16.67 -24.71
N PHE A 285 -10.78 -16.07 -23.53
CA PHE A 285 -10.57 -14.63 -23.37
C PHE A 285 -9.11 -14.23 -23.18
N LYS A 286 -8.20 -15.20 -23.07
CA LYS A 286 -6.80 -14.95 -22.69
C LYS A 286 -6.06 -14.05 -23.67
N ASP A 287 -6.46 -14.06 -24.94
CA ASP A 287 -5.79 -13.34 -26.01
C ASP A 287 -6.34 -11.91 -26.21
N GLY A 288 -7.37 -11.54 -25.43
CA GLY A 288 -8.05 -10.25 -25.45
C GLY A 288 -8.93 -9.98 -26.67
N VAL A 289 -8.90 -10.81 -27.71
CA VAL A 289 -9.66 -10.58 -28.96
C VAL A 289 -11.16 -10.59 -28.69
N PHE A 290 -11.64 -11.59 -27.96
CA PHE A 290 -13.05 -11.67 -27.59
C PHE A 290 -13.49 -10.51 -26.70
N LEU A 291 -12.63 -9.99 -25.82
CA LEU A 291 -12.96 -8.81 -24.99
C LEU A 291 -13.10 -7.55 -25.86
N CYS A 292 -12.16 -7.29 -26.77
CA CYS A 292 -12.22 -6.14 -27.68
C CYS A 292 -13.51 -6.18 -28.53
N LEU A 293 -13.78 -7.31 -29.17
CA LEU A 293 -14.97 -7.48 -30.02
C LEU A 293 -16.26 -7.36 -29.21
N LEU A 294 -16.32 -7.98 -28.03
CA LEU A 294 -17.47 -7.89 -27.14
C LEU A 294 -17.71 -6.45 -26.70
N MET A 295 -16.66 -5.68 -26.36
CA MET A 295 -16.79 -4.27 -25.99
C MET A 295 -17.39 -3.41 -27.10
N GLY A 296 -16.95 -3.60 -28.35
CA GLY A 296 -17.54 -2.91 -29.50
C GLY A 296 -19.03 -3.23 -29.67
N LEU A 297 -19.38 -4.52 -29.56
CA LEU A 297 -20.77 -4.98 -29.69
C LEU A 297 -21.67 -4.48 -28.57
N LEU A 298 -21.17 -4.40 -27.33
CA LEU A 298 -21.93 -3.90 -26.17
C LEU A 298 -22.06 -2.38 -26.18
N GLY A 299 -20.99 -1.67 -26.58
CA GLY A 299 -20.98 -0.22 -26.68
C GLY A 299 -21.64 0.33 -27.94
N GLY A 300 -21.95 -0.52 -28.94
CA GLY A 300 -22.56 -0.11 -30.19
C GLY A 300 -21.61 0.68 -31.10
N PHE A 301 -20.30 0.42 -30.99
CA PHE A 301 -19.27 1.07 -31.80
C PHE A 301 -18.35 0.05 -32.47
N PHE A 302 -17.72 0.49 -33.56
CA PHE A 302 -16.71 -0.30 -34.24
C PHE A 302 -15.36 -0.14 -33.54
N VAL A 303 -14.69 -1.25 -33.25
CA VAL A 303 -13.34 -1.27 -32.70
C VAL A 303 -12.35 -1.35 -33.86
N PRO A 304 -11.50 -0.34 -34.09
CA PRO A 304 -10.56 -0.36 -35.19
C PRO A 304 -9.58 -1.53 -35.10
N LEU A 305 -9.50 -2.35 -36.15
CA LEU A 305 -8.67 -3.55 -36.18
C LEU A 305 -7.15 -3.29 -36.15
N HIS A 306 -6.73 -2.02 -36.23
CA HIS A 306 -5.33 -1.64 -36.10
C HIS A 306 -4.92 -1.28 -34.66
N GLU A 307 -5.89 -1.12 -33.75
CA GLU A 307 -5.65 -0.79 -32.33
C GLU A 307 -5.38 -2.04 -31.48
N PHE A 308 -5.72 -3.23 -31.99
CA PHE A 308 -5.50 -4.50 -31.31
C PHE A 308 -5.13 -5.62 -32.29
N HIS A 309 -4.50 -6.67 -31.79
CA HIS A 309 -4.03 -7.80 -32.58
C HIS A 309 -5.13 -8.86 -32.70
N LEU A 310 -5.66 -9.08 -33.91
CA LEU A 310 -6.63 -10.17 -34.16
C LEU A 310 -6.03 -11.57 -34.02
N THR A 311 -4.71 -11.70 -34.21
CA THR A 311 -3.96 -12.95 -34.09
C THR A 311 -2.69 -12.71 -33.26
N PRO A 312 -2.84 -12.47 -31.94
CA PRO A 312 -1.71 -12.15 -31.08
C PRO A 312 -0.71 -13.30 -31.03
N LYS A 313 0.57 -13.00 -31.21
CA LYS A 313 1.64 -14.00 -31.38
C LYS A 313 2.43 -14.30 -30.12
N ASP A 314 2.41 -13.37 -29.18
CA ASP A 314 3.18 -13.40 -27.94
C ASP A 314 2.34 -12.85 -26.79
N THR A 315 2.84 -13.04 -25.56
CA THR A 315 2.16 -12.59 -24.34
C THR A 315 1.97 -11.08 -24.32
N ASP A 316 2.94 -10.31 -24.83
CA ASP A 316 2.87 -8.85 -24.82
C ASP A 316 1.71 -8.34 -25.68
N GLN A 317 1.48 -8.94 -26.86
CA GLN A 317 0.33 -8.65 -27.71
C GLN A 317 -1.00 -9.04 -27.06
N MET A 318 -1.04 -10.15 -26.31
CA MET A 318 -2.24 -10.55 -25.56
C MET A 318 -2.55 -9.55 -24.43
N VAL A 319 -1.52 -9.14 -23.68
CA VAL A 319 -1.64 -8.12 -22.63
C VAL A 319 -2.11 -6.81 -23.22
N HIS A 320 -1.52 -6.36 -24.33
CA HIS A 320 -1.94 -5.16 -25.06
C HIS A 320 -3.43 -5.21 -25.42
N ASN A 321 -3.92 -6.32 -25.98
CA ASN A 321 -5.33 -6.46 -26.33
C ASN A 321 -6.25 -6.35 -25.11
N VAL A 322 -5.91 -7.02 -24.01
CA VAL A 322 -6.75 -6.96 -22.79
C VAL A 322 -6.71 -5.55 -22.17
N SER A 323 -5.54 -4.91 -22.14
CA SER A 323 -5.40 -3.51 -21.69
C SER A 323 -6.28 -2.58 -22.51
N PHE A 324 -6.23 -2.70 -23.83
CA PHE A 324 -7.07 -1.91 -24.73
C PHE A 324 -8.56 -2.16 -24.50
N ALA A 325 -8.99 -3.42 -24.31
CA ALA A 325 -10.37 -3.72 -23.96
C ALA A 325 -10.79 -3.08 -22.61
N PHE A 326 -9.87 -2.97 -21.65
CA PHE A 326 -10.11 -2.32 -20.37
C PHE A 326 -10.21 -0.80 -20.50
N GLU A 327 -9.41 -0.18 -21.37
CA GLU A 327 -9.58 1.24 -21.75
C GLU A 327 -10.97 1.49 -22.33
N LEU A 328 -11.42 0.65 -23.27
CA LEU A 328 -12.79 0.71 -23.81
C LEU A 328 -13.86 0.56 -22.72
N MET A 329 -13.63 -0.28 -21.70
CA MET A 329 -14.54 -0.38 -20.55
C MET A 329 -14.58 0.93 -19.75
N MET A 330 -13.42 1.53 -19.48
CA MET A 330 -13.29 2.77 -18.73
C MET A 330 -13.94 3.95 -19.43
N ASP A 331 -13.80 4.04 -20.76
CA ASP A 331 -14.47 5.05 -21.60
C ASP A 331 -15.99 4.92 -21.53
N GLN A 332 -16.50 3.70 -21.33
CA GLN A 332 -17.91 3.44 -21.09
C GLN A 332 -18.31 3.62 -19.62
N GLY A 333 -17.43 4.11 -18.74
CA GLY A 333 -17.70 4.31 -17.31
C GLY A 333 -17.81 3.01 -16.51
N LEU A 334 -17.12 1.96 -16.94
CA LEU A 334 -16.95 0.72 -16.16
C LEU A 334 -15.54 0.67 -15.58
N LYS A 335 -15.41 0.14 -14.36
CA LYS A 335 -14.10 -0.16 -13.77
C LYS A 335 -13.79 -1.65 -13.96
N PRO A 336 -12.78 -2.03 -14.76
CA PRO A 336 -12.31 -3.41 -14.84
C PRO A 336 -11.94 -3.91 -13.44
N LYS A 337 -12.36 -5.14 -13.13
CA LYS A 337 -12.08 -5.80 -11.84
C LYS A 337 -11.04 -6.93 -11.97
N ALA A 338 -10.11 -6.75 -12.89
CA ALA A 338 -8.95 -7.62 -13.13
C ALA A 338 -7.80 -6.77 -13.68
N ARG A 339 -6.57 -7.28 -13.63
CA ARG A 339 -5.48 -6.74 -14.46
C ARG A 339 -5.47 -7.43 -15.84
N PRO A 340 -4.92 -6.78 -16.86
CA PRO A 340 -4.79 -7.39 -18.17
C PRO A 340 -4.11 -8.76 -18.14
N GLU A 341 -3.01 -8.87 -17.39
CA GLU A 341 -2.24 -10.11 -17.37
C GLU A 341 -2.90 -11.21 -16.54
N ASP A 342 -3.84 -10.90 -15.64
CA ASP A 342 -4.62 -11.94 -14.94
C ASP A 342 -5.50 -12.70 -15.94
N ILE A 343 -6.05 -11.99 -16.94
CA ILE A 343 -6.82 -12.60 -18.03
C ILE A 343 -5.91 -13.43 -18.93
N VAL A 344 -4.74 -12.89 -19.31
CA VAL A 344 -3.75 -13.59 -20.16
C VAL A 344 -3.23 -14.86 -19.49
N ASN A 345 -3.04 -14.82 -18.16
CA ASN A 345 -2.64 -15.97 -17.34
C ASN A 345 -3.78 -16.95 -17.05
N MET A 346 -4.95 -16.78 -17.66
CA MET A 346 -6.10 -17.68 -17.53
C MET A 346 -6.64 -17.75 -16.09
N ASP A 347 -6.54 -16.67 -15.31
CA ASP A 347 -7.23 -16.59 -14.02
C ASP A 347 -8.74 -16.50 -14.25
N LEU A 348 -9.39 -17.65 -14.17
CA LEU A 348 -10.82 -17.79 -14.31
C LEU A 348 -11.59 -16.83 -13.39
N LYS A 349 -11.13 -16.59 -12.15
CA LYS A 349 -11.85 -15.72 -11.22
C LYS A 349 -11.87 -14.28 -11.74
N SER A 350 -10.74 -13.80 -12.24
CA SER A 350 -10.59 -12.49 -12.89
C SER A 350 -11.43 -12.37 -14.16
N THR A 351 -11.40 -13.37 -15.04
CA THR A 351 -12.25 -13.39 -16.25
C THR A 351 -13.74 -13.30 -15.89
N LEU A 352 -14.19 -14.07 -14.90
CA LEU A 352 -15.59 -14.03 -14.47
C LEU A 352 -15.99 -12.67 -13.88
N ARG A 353 -15.10 -12.01 -13.13
CA ARG A 353 -15.34 -10.65 -12.58
C ARG A 353 -15.52 -9.60 -13.68
N VAL A 354 -14.66 -9.63 -14.69
CA VAL A 354 -14.75 -8.73 -15.85
C VAL A 354 -16.06 -8.98 -16.60
N LEU A 355 -16.34 -10.23 -16.97
CA LEU A 355 -17.56 -10.58 -17.71
C LEU A 355 -18.84 -10.30 -16.92
N TYR A 356 -18.83 -10.50 -15.60
CA TYR A 356 -19.96 -10.16 -14.74
C TYR A 356 -20.19 -8.66 -14.63
N THR A 357 -19.11 -7.85 -14.66
CA THR A 357 -19.20 -6.39 -14.72
C THR A 357 -19.89 -5.95 -16.01
N LEU A 358 -19.51 -6.54 -17.15
CA LEU A 358 -20.18 -6.31 -18.44
C LEU A 358 -21.64 -6.77 -18.42
N PHE A 359 -21.90 -7.98 -17.94
CA PHE A 359 -23.26 -8.53 -17.82
C PHE A 359 -24.16 -7.61 -16.99
N THR A 360 -23.68 -7.14 -15.83
CA THR A 360 -24.50 -6.31 -14.93
C THR A 360 -24.92 -5.00 -15.60
N LYS A 361 -24.05 -4.40 -16.41
CA LYS A 361 -24.36 -3.17 -17.15
C LYS A 361 -25.22 -3.42 -18.39
N TYR A 362 -24.93 -4.48 -19.13
CA TYR A 362 -25.44 -4.66 -20.49
C TYR A 362 -26.47 -5.79 -20.64
N ARG A 363 -26.88 -6.48 -19.57
CA ARG A 363 -27.85 -7.59 -19.60
C ARG A 363 -29.19 -7.27 -20.29
N ASN A 364 -29.57 -6.00 -20.36
CA ASN A 364 -30.84 -5.56 -20.96
C ASN A 364 -30.69 -5.11 -22.42
N ILE A 365 -29.48 -5.14 -22.99
CA ILE A 365 -29.25 -4.79 -24.39
C ILE A 365 -29.54 -6.01 -25.28
N SER A 366 -30.26 -5.77 -26.38
CA SER A 366 -30.72 -6.79 -27.34
C SER A 366 -29.72 -7.07 -28.44
#